data_AF-A0A1H8VR63-F1
#
_entry.id   AF-A0A1H8VR63-F1
#
_cell.length_a   1.000
_cell.length_b   1.000
_cell.length_c   1.000
_cell.angle_alpha   90.00
_cell.angle_beta   90.00
_cell.angle_gamma   90.00
#
_symmetry.space_group_name_H-M   'P 1'
#
loop_
_entity.id
_entity.type
_entity.pdbx_description
1 polymer ?
#
loop_
_entity_poly.entity_id
_entity_poly.type
_entity_poly.pdbx_seq_one_letter_code
_entity_poly.pdbx_strand_id
1 'polypeptide(L)'
;MTLPTQQDNGSSNVTTRFYQSWDDGEGVVAEEPVTETDSVTAKVVHIGTFAPHLRPSAVKSHDIDDIAAEFEELHPEEMADAQRWVHEALYPDEENTIRSIRMAKGLSQAALAALMDSNQPHVARIEAGRVDIAMSTARKLAAALDLDLNQLDQALLNQCSFEESRRG
;
A
#
# COMPACT_ATOMS: atom_id res chain seq x y z
N MET A 1 -37.63 20.20 26.79
CA MET A 1 -36.68 20.96 27.64
C MET A 1 -35.66 21.56 26.69
N THR A 2 -35.84 22.85 26.38
CA THR A 2 -35.14 23.56 25.29
C THR A 2 -33.80 24.10 25.80
N LEU A 3 -32.69 23.72 25.16
CA LEU A 3 -31.37 24.27 25.46
C LEU A 3 -31.26 25.70 24.89
N PRO A 4 -30.62 26.65 25.60
CA PRO A 4 -30.46 28.01 25.11
C PRO A 4 -29.35 28.07 24.04
N THR A 5 -29.70 28.64 22.89
CA THR A 5 -28.73 29.05 21.87
C THR A 5 -28.01 30.31 22.37
N GLN A 6 -26.78 30.18 22.85
CA GLN A 6 -25.92 31.32 23.14
C GLN A 6 -25.22 31.73 21.85
N GLN A 7 -25.79 32.72 21.15
CA GLN A 7 -25.10 33.42 20.07
C GLN A 7 -24.13 34.42 20.69
N ASP A 8 -22.85 34.07 20.69
CA ASP A 8 -21.78 35.01 20.96
C ASP A 8 -21.34 35.64 19.63
N ASN A 9 -21.76 36.89 19.39
CA ASN A 9 -21.36 37.66 18.22
C ASN A 9 -20.04 38.37 18.50
N GLY A 10 -18.97 37.60 18.65
CA GLY A 10 -17.61 38.13 18.74
C GLY A 10 -17.11 38.53 17.35
N SER A 11 -17.02 39.84 17.08
CA SER A 11 -16.30 40.35 15.90
C SER A 11 -14.80 40.10 16.09
N SER A 12 -14.22 39.23 15.28
CA SER A 12 -12.77 38.98 15.26
C SER A 12 -12.21 39.46 13.93
N ASN A 13 -11.17 40.31 13.97
CA ASN A 13 -10.43 40.69 12.78
C ASN A 13 -9.53 39.52 12.37
N VAL A 14 -9.84 38.90 11.23
CA VAL A 14 -9.00 37.85 10.63
C VAL A 14 -8.10 38.51 9.60
N THR A 15 -6.79 38.52 9.85
CA THR A 15 -5.79 38.93 8.84
C THR A 15 -5.50 37.73 7.95
N THR A 16 -6.12 37.69 6.77
CA THR A 16 -5.82 36.68 5.75
C THR A 16 -4.64 37.18 4.90
N ARG A 17 -3.50 36.47 4.93
CA ARG A 17 -2.43 36.65 3.95
C ARG A 17 -2.62 35.66 2.82
N PHE A 18 -2.74 36.16 1.59
CA PHE A 18 -2.75 35.33 0.39
C PHE A 18 -1.31 35.15 -0.09
N TYR A 19 -0.86 33.90 -0.20
CA TYR A 19 0.35 33.57 -0.94
C TYR A 19 -0.08 33.00 -2.29
N GLN A 20 0.26 33.67 -3.37
CA GLN A 20 0.25 33.06 -4.70
C GLN A 20 1.63 32.48 -4.94
N SER A 21 1.80 31.17 -4.68
CA SER A 21 2.94 30.44 -5.22
C SER A 21 2.51 29.85 -6.57
N TRP A 22 3.10 30.37 -7.64
CA TRP A 22 3.12 29.73 -8.95
C TRP A 22 4.51 29.12 -9.13
N ASP A 23 4.57 27.80 -9.27
CA ASP A 23 5.82 27.05 -9.45
C ASP A 23 6.07 26.88 -10.95
N ASP A 24 6.74 27.87 -11.56
CA ASP A 24 7.04 27.88 -12.99
C ASP A 24 8.50 27.47 -13.27
N GLY A 25 9.18 26.83 -12.31
CA GLY A 25 10.45 26.15 -12.57
C GLY A 25 11.70 27.03 -12.72
N GLU A 26 11.64 28.34 -12.47
CA GLU A 26 12.84 29.17 -12.35
C GLU A 26 12.77 30.10 -11.12
N GLY A 27 13.75 29.96 -10.21
CA GLY A 27 14.15 30.86 -9.12
C GLY A 27 13.10 31.77 -8.47
N VAL A 28 12.76 31.49 -7.20
CA VAL A 28 11.89 32.34 -6.37
C VAL A 28 12.52 33.72 -6.17
N VAL A 29 12.01 34.75 -6.86
CA VAL A 29 12.22 36.15 -6.51
C VAL A 29 11.04 36.59 -5.64
N ALA A 30 11.31 36.85 -4.36
CA ALA A 30 10.31 37.36 -3.44
C ALA A 30 10.09 38.87 -3.69
N GLU A 31 8.95 39.24 -4.27
CA GLU A 31 8.46 40.62 -4.19
C GLU A 31 7.55 40.77 -2.96
N GLU A 32 7.68 41.90 -2.25
CA GLU A 32 6.92 42.17 -1.03
C GLU A 32 5.43 42.41 -1.33
N PRO A 33 4.49 41.78 -0.58
CA PRO A 33 3.07 41.95 -0.84
C PRO A 33 2.57 43.32 -0.36
N VAL A 34 1.85 44.02 -1.25
CA VAL A 34 1.12 45.26 -0.94
C VAL A 34 -0.09 44.92 -0.07
N THR A 35 -0.13 45.43 1.16
CA THR A 35 -1.26 45.28 2.09
C THR A 35 -2.35 46.32 1.83
N GLU A 36 -3.44 45.92 1.18
CA GLU A 36 -4.75 46.57 1.37
C GLU A 36 -5.64 45.63 2.20
N THR A 37 -6.31 46.19 3.21
CA THR A 37 -7.15 45.46 4.17
C THR A 37 -8.58 45.95 4.05
N ASP A 38 -9.46 45.11 3.53
CA ASP A 38 -10.92 45.28 3.64
C ASP A 38 -11.49 44.21 4.57
N SER A 39 -12.32 44.65 5.52
CA SER A 39 -12.99 43.80 6.49
C SER A 39 -14.37 43.42 6.00
N VAL A 40 -14.63 42.12 5.84
CA VAL A 40 -15.96 41.59 5.51
C VAL A 40 -16.40 40.62 6.61
N THR A 41 -17.66 40.75 7.05
CA THR A 41 -18.24 39.90 8.08
C THR A 41 -18.50 38.50 7.53
N ALA A 42 -17.73 37.50 7.98
CA ALA A 42 -17.89 36.10 7.60
C ALA A 42 -18.49 35.26 8.74
N LYS A 43 -19.27 34.24 8.39
CA LYS A 43 -19.86 33.31 9.35
C LYS A 43 -18.83 32.21 9.66
N VAL A 44 -18.24 32.25 10.85
CA VAL A 44 -17.26 31.23 11.30
C VAL A 44 -18.00 29.93 11.62
N VAL A 45 -17.69 28.86 10.89
CA VAL A 45 -18.17 27.50 11.21
C VAL A 45 -17.06 26.77 11.96
N HIS A 46 -17.23 26.57 13.26
CA HIS A 46 -16.36 25.66 14.02
C HIS A 46 -16.69 24.22 13.66
N ILE A 47 -15.83 23.59 12.87
CA ILE A 47 -15.79 22.13 12.76
C ILE A 47 -15.11 21.66 14.04
N GLY A 48 -15.87 21.05 14.95
CA GLY A 48 -15.41 20.70 16.29
C GLY A 48 -14.14 19.86 16.30
N THR A 49 -13.35 19.98 17.36
CA THR A 49 -12.16 19.15 17.58
C THR A 49 -12.59 17.73 17.95
N PHE A 50 -12.37 16.77 17.05
CA PHE A 50 -12.53 15.35 17.37
C PHE A 50 -11.32 14.89 18.19
N ALA A 51 -11.52 14.67 19.49
CA ALA A 51 -10.57 13.91 20.28
C ALA A 51 -10.84 12.42 19.99
N PRO A 52 -9.97 11.70 19.25
CA PRO A 52 -10.15 10.27 19.08
C PRO A 52 -10.13 9.64 20.46
N HIS A 53 -11.27 9.09 20.88
CA HIS A 53 -11.32 8.20 22.02
C HIS A 53 -10.55 6.93 21.64
N LEU A 54 -9.25 6.94 21.84
CA LEU A 54 -8.43 5.74 21.86
C LEU A 54 -8.91 4.94 23.07
N ARG A 55 -9.83 3.99 22.85
CA ARG A 55 -10.09 2.98 23.85
C ARG A 55 -8.78 2.21 24.01
N PRO A 56 -8.17 2.10 25.20
CA PRO A 56 -7.14 1.10 25.40
C PRO A 56 -7.81 -0.24 25.06
N SER A 57 -7.40 -0.85 23.96
CA SER A 57 -7.92 -2.14 23.56
C SER A 57 -7.46 -3.16 24.60
N ALA A 58 -8.33 -3.47 25.56
CA ALA A 58 -8.20 -4.67 26.38
C ALA A 58 -8.41 -5.95 25.52
N VAL A 59 -8.74 -5.81 24.24
CA VAL A 59 -8.85 -6.90 23.28
C VAL A 59 -7.44 -7.33 22.89
N LYS A 60 -7.18 -8.64 23.04
CA LYS A 60 -5.95 -9.27 22.53
C LYS A 60 -5.90 -9.04 21.02
N SER A 61 -4.85 -8.36 20.55
CA SER A 61 -4.54 -8.27 19.12
C SER A 61 -3.83 -9.55 18.70
N HIS A 62 -4.24 -10.10 17.56
CA HIS A 62 -3.50 -11.15 16.88
C HIS A 62 -2.77 -10.50 15.71
N ASP A 63 -1.55 -10.96 15.44
CA ASP A 63 -0.92 -10.64 14.17
C ASP A 63 -1.73 -11.31 13.05
N ILE A 64 -1.88 -10.62 11.93
CA ILE A 64 -2.63 -11.17 10.79
C ILE A 64 -1.89 -12.37 10.17
N ASP A 65 -0.56 -12.33 10.23
CA ASP A 65 0.28 -13.40 9.70
C ASP A 65 0.12 -14.68 10.54
N ASP A 66 -0.07 -14.55 11.86
CA ASP A 66 -0.35 -15.69 12.74
C ASP A 66 -1.69 -16.36 12.41
N ILE A 67 -2.73 -15.55 12.16
CA ILE A 67 -4.06 -16.06 11.78
C ILE A 67 -4.00 -16.73 10.40
N ALA A 68 -3.30 -16.12 9.45
CA ALA A 68 -3.14 -16.68 8.11
C ALA A 68 -2.39 -18.02 8.14
N ALA A 69 -1.31 -18.11 8.94
CA ALA A 69 -0.55 -19.33 9.11
C ALA A 69 -1.38 -20.45 9.77
N GLU A 70 -2.15 -20.13 10.82
CA GLU A 70 -3.08 -21.08 11.44
C GLU A 70 -4.09 -21.62 10.42
N PHE A 71 -4.63 -20.73 9.58
CA PHE A 71 -5.60 -21.12 8.57
C PHE A 71 -4.98 -22.00 7.46
N GLU A 72 -3.76 -21.69 7.02
CA GLU A 72 -3.01 -22.51 6.06
C GLU A 72 -2.65 -23.90 6.62
N GLU A 73 -2.35 -24.00 7.92
CA GLU A 73 -2.09 -25.28 8.58
C GLU A 73 -3.36 -26.14 8.68
N LEU A 74 -4.51 -25.54 8.97
CA LEU A 74 -5.79 -26.24 9.11
C LEU A 74 -6.41 -26.62 7.76
N HIS A 75 -6.19 -25.82 6.71
CA HIS A 75 -6.86 -25.94 5.41
C HIS A 75 -5.89 -25.85 4.22
N PRO A 76 -4.87 -26.73 4.13
CA PRO A 76 -3.81 -26.60 3.14
C PRO A 76 -4.31 -26.75 1.70
N GLU A 77 -5.23 -27.69 1.44
CA GLU A 77 -5.75 -27.92 0.08
C GLU A 77 -6.70 -26.81 -0.35
N GLU A 78 -7.61 -26.39 0.53
CA GLU A 78 -8.56 -25.33 0.22
C GLU A 78 -7.86 -23.98 0.02
N MET A 79 -6.78 -23.71 0.74
CA MET A 79 -5.98 -22.50 0.54
C MET A 79 -5.21 -22.53 -0.78
N ALA A 80 -4.66 -23.69 -1.15
CA ALA A 80 -4.01 -23.85 -2.45
C ALA A 80 -5.01 -23.66 -3.60
N ASP A 81 -6.21 -24.23 -3.49
CA ASP A 81 -7.31 -24.02 -4.44
C ASP A 81 -7.75 -22.58 -4.52
N ALA A 82 -7.93 -21.91 -3.38
CA ALA A 82 -8.30 -20.51 -3.32
C ALA A 82 -7.28 -19.64 -4.05
N GLN A 83 -5.98 -19.90 -3.86
CA GLN A 83 -4.94 -19.14 -4.54
C GLN A 83 -4.92 -19.36 -6.05
N ARG A 84 -5.09 -20.59 -6.51
CA ARG A 84 -5.24 -20.90 -7.95
C ARG A 84 -6.44 -20.16 -8.52
N TRP A 85 -7.58 -20.24 -7.85
CA TRP A 85 -8.79 -19.54 -8.24
C TRP A 85 -8.61 -18.01 -8.29
N VAL A 86 -7.93 -17.40 -7.31
CA VAL A 86 -7.66 -15.95 -7.30
C VAL A 86 -6.82 -15.56 -8.52
N HIS A 87 -5.80 -16.35 -8.88
CA HIS A 87 -5.00 -16.09 -10.07
C HIS A 87 -5.85 -16.16 -11.34
N GLU A 88 -6.60 -17.24 -11.52
CA GLU A 88 -7.48 -17.43 -12.68
C GLU A 88 -8.56 -16.35 -12.80
N ALA A 89 -9.15 -15.92 -11.68
CA ALA A 89 -10.28 -15.01 -11.67
C ALA A 89 -9.90 -13.53 -11.76
N LEU A 90 -8.80 -13.12 -11.11
CA LEU A 90 -8.43 -11.70 -10.99
C LEU A 90 -7.25 -11.29 -11.87
N TYR A 91 -6.41 -12.25 -12.27
CA TYR A 91 -5.18 -11.98 -13.01
C TYR A 91 -5.05 -12.84 -14.28
N PRO A 92 -6.09 -12.89 -15.15
CA PRO A 92 -6.07 -13.73 -16.34
C PRO A 92 -4.98 -13.31 -17.35
N ASP A 93 -4.62 -12.02 -17.35
CA ASP A 93 -3.59 -11.47 -18.25
C ASP A 93 -2.17 -11.53 -17.65
N GLU A 94 -2.01 -11.92 -16.37
CA GLU A 94 -0.71 -12.06 -15.71
C GLU A 94 -0.13 -13.45 -15.98
N GLU A 95 0.41 -13.65 -17.19
CA GLU A 95 1.01 -14.91 -17.60
C GLU A 95 2.51 -14.99 -17.29
N ASN A 96 2.94 -16.15 -16.78
CA ASN A 96 4.36 -16.51 -16.60
C ASN A 96 5.20 -15.49 -15.82
N THR A 97 4.64 -14.89 -14.76
CA THR A 97 5.37 -14.08 -13.78
C THR A 97 5.69 -14.94 -12.55
N ILE A 98 6.57 -14.45 -11.66
CA ILE A 98 6.85 -15.15 -10.40
C ILE A 98 5.57 -15.31 -9.57
N ARG A 99 4.76 -14.25 -9.50
CA ARG A 99 3.48 -14.26 -8.78
C ARG A 99 2.51 -15.27 -9.38
N SER A 100 2.32 -15.29 -10.71
CA SER A 100 1.36 -16.20 -11.32
C SER A 100 1.78 -17.66 -11.22
N ILE A 101 3.07 -17.96 -11.43
CA ILE A 101 3.59 -19.32 -11.26
C ILE A 101 3.43 -19.79 -9.81
N ARG A 102 3.71 -18.91 -8.83
CA ARG A 102 3.48 -19.19 -7.41
C ARG A 102 2.01 -19.52 -7.14
N MET A 103 1.09 -18.67 -7.58
CA MET A 103 -0.34 -18.85 -7.32
C MET A 103 -0.94 -20.06 -8.03
N ALA A 104 -0.49 -20.36 -9.25
CA ALA A 104 -0.86 -21.58 -9.97
C ALA A 104 -0.41 -22.86 -9.23
N LYS A 105 0.64 -22.77 -8.41
CA LYS A 105 1.09 -23.83 -7.50
C LYS A 105 0.39 -23.84 -6.15
N GLY A 106 -0.54 -22.92 -5.90
CA GLY A 106 -1.27 -22.79 -4.64
C GLY A 106 -0.41 -22.34 -3.46
N LEU A 107 0.74 -21.72 -3.72
CA LEU A 107 1.69 -21.34 -2.67
C LEU A 107 1.48 -19.90 -2.21
N SER A 108 1.23 -19.66 -0.92
CA SER A 108 1.15 -18.27 -0.43
C SER A 108 2.52 -17.58 -0.52
N GLN A 109 2.55 -16.24 -0.40
CA GLN A 109 3.83 -15.52 -0.37
C GLN A 109 4.69 -15.96 0.83
N ALA A 110 4.05 -16.27 1.97
CA ALA A 110 4.72 -16.80 3.16
C ALA A 110 5.20 -18.24 2.94
N ALA A 111 4.39 -19.11 2.32
CA ALA A 111 4.78 -20.47 1.99
C ALA A 111 5.99 -20.49 1.03
N LEU A 112 6.00 -19.65 -0.01
CA LEU A 112 7.17 -19.53 -0.90
C LEU A 112 8.41 -19.04 -0.14
N ALA A 113 8.26 -18.06 0.77
CA ALA A 113 9.37 -17.58 1.58
C ALA A 113 9.96 -18.68 2.46
N ALA A 114 9.10 -19.51 3.08
CA ALA A 114 9.52 -20.66 3.87
C ALA A 114 10.28 -21.69 3.02
N LEU A 115 9.79 -22.03 1.82
CA LEU A 115 10.47 -22.94 0.88
C LEU A 115 11.85 -22.42 0.44
N MET A 116 11.99 -21.10 0.30
CA MET A 116 13.26 -20.46 -0.08
C MET A 116 14.22 -20.27 1.10
N ASP A 117 13.79 -20.55 2.33
CA ASP A 117 14.51 -20.16 3.54
C ASP A 117 14.84 -18.65 3.49
N SER A 118 13.79 -17.84 3.37
CA SER A 118 13.81 -16.38 3.25
C SER A 118 12.62 -15.78 4.03
N ASN A 119 12.52 -14.46 4.07
CA ASN A 119 11.37 -13.77 4.67
C ASN A 119 10.35 -13.31 3.61
N GLN A 120 9.09 -13.21 4.03
CA GLN A 120 7.96 -12.79 3.19
C GLN A 120 8.16 -11.39 2.57
N PRO A 121 8.72 -10.37 3.27
CA PRO A 121 9.03 -9.07 2.66
C PRO A 121 10.01 -9.15 1.48
N HIS A 122 10.96 -10.09 1.51
CA HIS A 122 11.88 -10.29 0.39
C HIS A 122 11.16 -10.85 -0.83
N VAL A 123 10.27 -11.83 -0.65
CA VAL A 123 9.44 -12.37 -1.75
C VAL A 123 8.53 -11.28 -2.33
N ALA A 124 7.88 -10.47 -1.49
CA ALA A 124 7.08 -9.33 -1.96
C ALA A 124 7.88 -8.36 -2.84
N ARG A 125 9.14 -8.08 -2.48
CA ARG A 125 10.01 -7.21 -3.29
C ARG A 125 10.37 -7.84 -4.64
N ILE A 126 10.56 -9.15 -4.68
CA ILE A 126 10.79 -9.90 -5.93
C ILE A 126 9.54 -9.81 -6.81
N GLU A 127 8.35 -10.10 -6.27
CA GLU A 127 7.07 -10.02 -7.01
C GLU A 127 6.71 -8.59 -7.43
N ALA A 128 7.22 -7.57 -6.75
CA ALA A 128 7.06 -6.17 -7.15
C ALA A 128 7.97 -5.75 -8.32
N GLY A 129 8.85 -6.64 -8.79
CA GLY A 129 9.85 -6.36 -9.84
C GLY A 129 10.90 -5.34 -9.41
N ARG A 130 11.20 -5.23 -8.10
CA ARG A 130 12.05 -4.14 -7.54
C ARG A 130 13.45 -4.58 -7.14
N VAL A 131 13.83 -5.83 -7.40
CA VAL A 131 15.08 -6.40 -6.88
C VAL A 131 15.76 -7.24 -7.94
N ASP A 132 17.03 -6.93 -8.19
CA ASP A 132 17.96 -7.85 -8.81
C ASP A 132 18.43 -8.87 -7.76
N ILE A 133 18.22 -10.15 -8.02
CA ILE A 133 18.46 -11.22 -7.05
C ILE A 133 19.81 -11.88 -7.29
N ALA A 134 20.53 -12.17 -6.20
CA ALA A 134 21.76 -12.95 -6.30
C ALA A 134 21.48 -14.36 -6.88
N MET A 135 22.46 -14.91 -7.58
CA MET A 135 22.35 -16.24 -8.21
C MET A 135 22.01 -17.36 -7.22
N SER A 136 22.46 -17.25 -5.96
CA SER A 136 22.09 -18.19 -4.89
C SER A 136 20.60 -18.15 -4.57
N THR A 137 20.00 -16.96 -4.52
CA THR A 137 18.56 -16.76 -4.33
C THR A 137 17.79 -17.25 -5.55
N ALA A 138 18.28 -16.99 -6.76
CA ALA A 138 17.68 -17.50 -7.99
C ALA A 138 17.60 -19.03 -7.98
N ARG A 139 18.65 -19.73 -7.55
CA ARG A 139 18.62 -21.20 -7.41
C ARG A 139 17.60 -21.69 -6.39
N LYS A 140 17.48 -21.01 -5.25
CA LYS A 140 16.46 -21.33 -4.22
C LYS A 140 15.04 -21.13 -4.76
N LEU A 141 14.81 -20.01 -5.44
CA LEU A 141 13.51 -19.68 -6.05
C LEU A 141 13.13 -20.66 -7.15
N ALA A 142 14.08 -20.99 -8.05
CA ALA A 142 13.91 -22.00 -9.09
C ALA A 142 13.53 -23.36 -8.50
N ALA A 143 14.24 -23.80 -7.45
CA ALA A 143 13.92 -25.06 -6.77
C ALA A 143 12.53 -25.03 -6.09
N ALA A 144 12.18 -23.94 -5.42
CA ALA A 144 10.88 -23.79 -4.74
C ALA A 144 9.70 -23.75 -5.73
N LEU A 145 9.91 -23.18 -6.92
CA LEU A 145 8.91 -23.11 -7.98
C LEU A 145 9.01 -24.25 -9.00
N ASP A 146 9.92 -25.21 -8.83
CA ASP A 146 10.17 -26.30 -9.79
C ASP A 146 10.37 -25.79 -11.23
N LEU A 147 11.26 -24.80 -11.36
CA LEU A 147 11.66 -24.18 -12.62
C LEU A 147 13.15 -24.44 -12.87
N ASP A 148 13.54 -24.51 -14.13
CA ASP A 148 14.94 -24.31 -14.49
C ASP A 148 15.32 -22.81 -14.46
N LEU A 149 16.62 -22.51 -14.53
CA LEU A 149 17.11 -21.14 -14.43
C LEU A 149 16.75 -20.26 -15.63
N ASN A 150 16.54 -20.84 -16.82
CA ASN A 150 16.09 -20.08 -17.98
C ASN A 150 14.61 -19.73 -17.85
N GLN A 151 13.79 -20.68 -17.40
CA GLN A 151 12.37 -20.43 -17.10
C GLN A 151 12.23 -19.37 -16.00
N LEU A 152 13.06 -19.45 -14.96
CA LEU A 152 13.07 -18.44 -13.91
C LEU A 152 13.46 -17.06 -14.45
N ASP A 153 14.50 -16.96 -15.27
CA ASP A 153 14.94 -15.71 -15.89
C ASP A 153 13.80 -15.07 -16.69
N GLN A 154 13.14 -15.85 -17.55
CA GLN A 154 11.96 -15.37 -18.29
C GLN A 154 10.84 -14.91 -17.36
N ALA A 155 10.56 -15.64 -16.28
CA ALA A 155 9.52 -15.26 -15.33
C ALA A 155 9.84 -13.97 -14.57
N LEU A 156 11.11 -13.71 -14.25
CA LEU A 156 11.58 -12.46 -13.64
C LEU A 156 11.45 -11.28 -14.62
N LEU A 157 11.83 -11.48 -15.89
CA LEU A 157 11.67 -10.45 -16.93
C LEU A 157 10.20 -10.10 -17.14
N ASN A 158 9.33 -11.11 -17.23
CA ASN A 158 7.88 -10.92 -17.33
C ASN A 158 7.34 -10.17 -16.11
N GLN A 159 7.76 -10.54 -14.89
CA GLN A 159 7.36 -9.85 -13.66
C GLN A 159 7.72 -8.36 -13.70
N CYS A 160 8.94 -8.01 -14.11
CA CYS A 160 9.36 -6.62 -14.26
C CYS A 160 8.50 -5.88 -15.29
N SER A 161 8.32 -6.44 -16.49
CA SER A 161 7.52 -5.81 -17.56
C SER A 161 6.05 -5.62 -17.17
N PHE A 162 5.47 -6.57 -16.43
CA PHE A 162 4.08 -6.51 -15.96
C PHE A 162 3.89 -5.40 -14.93
N GLU A 163 4.82 -5.30 -13.97
CA GLU A 163 4.78 -4.26 -12.93
C GLU A 163 5.12 -2.87 -13.49
N GLU A 164 5.93 -2.77 -14.56
CA GLU A 164 6.14 -1.53 -15.31
C GLU A 164 4.86 -1.09 -16.04
N SER A 165 4.19 -2.03 -16.72
CA SER A 165 2.94 -1.76 -17.45
C SER A 165 1.80 -1.31 -16.52
N ARG A 166 1.75 -1.81 -15.27
CA ARG A 166 0.77 -1.38 -14.25
C ARG A 166 1.02 0.02 -13.67
N ARG A 167 2.22 0.58 -13.86
CA ARG A 167 2.62 1.89 -13.30
C ARG A 167 2.41 3.04 -14.27
N GLY A 168 2.38 2.78 -15.57
CA GLY A 168 2.07 3.76 -16.61
C GLY A 168 0.57 4.00 -16.70
#